data_AF-A0A962VM35-F1
#
_entry.id   AF-A0A962VM35-F1
#
_cell.length_a   1.000
_cell.length_b   1.000
_cell.length_c   1.000
_cell.angle_alpha   90.00
_cell.angle_beta   90.00
_cell.angle_gamma   90.00
#
_symmetry.space_group_name_H-M   'P 1'
#
loop_
_entity.id
_entity.type
_entity.pdbx_description
1 polymer ?
#
loop_
_entity_poly.entity_id
_entity_poly.type
_entity_poly.pdbx_seq_one_letter_code
_entity_poly.pdbx_strand_id
1 'polypeptide(L)'
;MSVAAELANMPGVVAAGEYSYRGDRFTYKGQISDEMARMAAIMCRATTMSEHMQVGMLEQYCPGCGSSPPQGWIVRGPAMTVCNIANVFCFIDNEKASLNAVVALMRKRLAGASHDLV
;
A
#
# COMPACT_ATOMS: atom_id res chain seq x y z
N MET A 1 -11.12 14.13 4.40
CA MET A 1 -11.31 12.70 4.76
C MET A 1 -9.97 12.00 4.51
N SER A 2 -9.52 11.10 5.40
CA SER A 2 -8.24 10.39 5.18
C SER A 2 -8.36 9.40 4.02
N VAL A 3 -7.25 9.09 3.35
CA VAL A 3 -7.26 8.18 2.20
C VAL A 3 -7.68 6.77 2.64
N ALA A 4 -7.19 6.32 3.81
CA ALA A 4 -7.62 5.06 4.40
C ALA A 4 -9.14 4.98 4.66
N ALA A 5 -9.76 6.07 5.12
CA ALA A 5 -11.22 6.08 5.34
C ALA A 5 -12.02 5.97 4.04
N GLU A 6 -11.55 6.62 2.97
CA GLU A 6 -12.19 6.52 1.66
C GLU A 6 -12.04 5.11 1.05
N LEU A 7 -10.85 4.52 1.17
CA LEU A 7 -10.59 3.15 0.75
C LEU A 7 -11.49 2.16 1.51
N ALA A 8 -11.60 2.30 2.83
CA ALA A 8 -12.43 1.40 3.65
C ALA A 8 -13.93 1.45 3.30
N ASN A 9 -14.39 2.51 2.62
CA ASN A 9 -15.78 2.63 2.15
C ASN A 9 -15.99 2.06 0.73
N MET A 10 -14.93 1.63 0.04
CA MET A 10 -15.06 1.04 -1.29
C MET A 10 -15.57 -0.41 -1.21
N PRO A 11 -16.40 -0.86 -2.17
CA PRO A 11 -16.87 -2.24 -2.24
C PRO A 11 -15.71 -3.25 -2.23
N GLY A 12 -15.83 -4.26 -1.37
CA GLY A 12 -14.85 -5.35 -1.25
C GLY A 12 -13.54 -5.00 -0.53
N VAL A 13 -13.37 -3.76 -0.05
CA VAL A 13 -12.24 -3.42 0.81
C VAL A 13 -12.54 -3.92 2.22
N VAL A 14 -11.69 -4.82 2.71
CA VAL A 14 -11.82 -5.43 4.05
C VAL A 14 -11.34 -4.47 5.13
N ALA A 15 -10.18 -3.85 4.89
CA ALA A 15 -9.61 -2.82 5.73
C ALA A 15 -8.60 -1.96 4.97
N ALA A 16 -8.39 -0.74 5.43
CA ALA A 16 -7.38 0.17 4.94
C ALA A 16 -6.75 0.95 6.08
N GLY A 17 -5.50 1.34 5.92
CA GLY A 17 -4.77 2.04 6.98
C GLY A 17 -3.58 2.84 6.46
N GLU A 18 -3.04 3.63 7.37
CA GLU A 18 -1.86 4.48 7.18
C GLU A 18 -0.84 4.11 8.24
N TYR A 19 0.44 4.05 7.87
CA TYR A 19 1.53 3.80 8.81
C TYR A 19 2.62 4.87 8.68
N SER A 20 3.45 5.00 9.71
CA SER A 20 4.67 5.79 9.61
C SER A 20 5.77 4.96 8.98
N TYR A 21 6.48 5.51 8.00
CA TYR A 21 7.70 4.89 7.47
C TYR A 21 8.80 4.78 8.56
N ARG A 22 8.75 5.69 9.55
CA ARG A 22 9.65 5.70 10.72
C ARG A 22 8.88 5.63 12.04
N GLY A 23 9.11 4.59 12.83
CA GLY A 23 8.44 4.35 14.11
C GLY A 23 7.14 3.55 13.98
N ASP A 24 6.41 3.41 15.08
CA ASP A 24 5.34 2.41 15.24
C ASP A 24 3.91 2.98 15.12
N ARG A 25 3.77 4.21 14.61
CA ARG A 25 2.45 4.83 14.47
C ARG A 25 1.71 4.25 13.28
N PHE A 26 0.46 3.82 13.52
CA PHE A 26 -0.47 3.40 12.48
C PHE A 26 -1.89 3.85 12.82
N THR A 27 -2.73 3.96 11.79
CA THR A 27 -4.18 4.14 11.91
C THR A 27 -4.86 3.24 10.89
N TYR A 28 -6.09 2.81 11.19
CA TYR A 28 -6.82 1.94 10.27
C TYR A 28 -8.33 2.11 10.37
N LYS A 29 -9.02 1.60 9.35
CA LYS A 29 -10.48 1.46 9.24
C LYS A 29 -10.79 0.11 8.61
N GLY A 30 -11.92 -0.49 9.00
CA GLY A 30 -12.40 -1.76 8.46
C GLY A 30 -12.39 -2.90 9.47
N GLN A 31 -12.56 -4.12 8.96
CA GLN A 31 -12.87 -5.31 9.75
C GLN A 31 -11.59 -6.09 10.14
N ILE A 32 -10.68 -5.43 10.85
CA ILE A 32 -9.47 -6.06 11.40
C ILE A 32 -9.27 -5.65 12.87
N SER A 33 -8.59 -6.48 13.65
CA SER A 33 -8.22 -6.14 15.02
C SER A 33 -7.03 -5.16 15.05
N ASP A 34 -6.83 -4.49 16.19
CA ASP A 34 -5.66 -3.62 16.41
C ASP A 34 -4.35 -4.38 16.17
N GLU A 35 -4.28 -5.64 16.60
CA GLU A 35 -3.11 -6.49 16.43
C GLU A 35 -2.86 -6.83 14.96
N MET A 36 -3.92 -7.14 14.20
CA MET A 36 -3.82 -7.36 12.76
C MET A 36 -3.37 -6.08 12.04
N ALA A 37 -3.89 -4.91 12.44
CA ALA A 37 -3.49 -3.62 11.88
C ALA A 37 -2.03 -3.28 12.17
N ARG A 38 -1.56 -3.55 13.40
CA ARG A 38 -0.16 -3.41 13.79
C ARG A 38 0.75 -4.30 12.95
N MET A 39 0.40 -5.58 12.80
CA MET A 39 1.14 -6.52 11.97
C MET A 39 1.13 -6.12 10.49
N ALA A 40 0.00 -5.62 9.98
CA ALA A 40 -0.11 -5.09 8.63
C ALA A 40 0.83 -3.90 8.40
N ALA A 41 0.89 -2.95 9.33
CA ALA A 41 1.80 -1.80 9.24
C ALA A 41 3.28 -2.23 9.22
N ILE A 42 3.67 -3.18 10.08
CA ILE A 42 5.03 -3.73 10.12
C ILE A 42 5.38 -4.41 8.80
N MET A 43 4.50 -5.29 8.32
CA MET A 43 4.68 -5.99 7.05
C MET A 43 4.78 -4.98 5.90
N CYS A 44 3.89 -3.97 5.84
CA CYS A 44 3.90 -3.02 4.74
C CYS A 44 5.19 -2.19 4.71
N ARG A 45 5.69 -1.78 5.87
CA ARG A 45 6.98 -1.08 5.98
C ARG A 45 8.13 -1.97 5.51
N ALA A 46 8.20 -3.21 5.98
CA ALA A 46 9.29 -4.13 5.62
C ALA A 46 9.30 -4.48 4.13
N THR A 47 8.13 -4.75 3.54
CA THR A 47 8.00 -5.04 2.11
C THR A 47 8.37 -3.82 1.28
N THR A 48 7.89 -2.62 1.64
CA THR A 48 8.24 -1.37 0.94
C THR A 48 9.75 -1.14 0.92
N MET A 49 10.43 -1.32 2.05
CA MET A 49 11.90 -1.23 2.09
C MET A 49 12.59 -2.24 1.17
N SER A 50 12.02 -3.45 1.05
CA SER A 50 12.55 -4.51 0.18
C SER A 50 12.35 -4.16 -1.30
N GLU A 51 11.20 -3.59 -1.67
CA GLU A 51 10.89 -3.15 -3.03
C GLU A 51 11.84 -2.03 -3.48
N HIS A 52 12.17 -1.05 -2.61
CA HIS A 52 13.20 -0.05 -2.91
C HIS A 52 14.55 -0.66 -3.23
N MET A 53 14.97 -1.65 -2.45
CA MET A 53 16.21 -2.37 -2.70
C MET A 53 16.16 -3.11 -4.05
N GLN A 54 15.07 -3.83 -4.33
CA GLN A 54 14.92 -4.58 -5.58
C GLN A 54 14.87 -3.67 -6.80
N VAL A 55 14.16 -2.54 -6.73
CA VAL A 55 14.12 -1.54 -7.79
C VAL A 55 15.48 -0.86 -7.97
N GLY A 56 16.22 -0.63 -6.88
CA GLY A 56 17.61 -0.17 -6.96
C GLY A 56 18.52 -1.13 -7.75
N MET A 57 18.35 -2.45 -7.55
CA MET A 57 19.05 -3.47 -8.34
C MET A 57 18.59 -3.48 -9.81
N LEU A 58 17.29 -3.33 -10.06
CA LEU A 58 16.74 -3.25 -11.42
C LEU A 58 17.28 -2.04 -12.18
N GLU A 59 17.36 -0.88 -11.53
CA GLU A 59 17.87 0.36 -12.12
C GLU A 59 19.35 0.25 -12.53
N GLN A 60 20.16 -0.52 -11.77
CA GLN A 60 21.54 -0.82 -12.18
C GLN A 60 21.61 -1.64 -13.47
N TYR A 61 20.66 -2.55 -13.66
CA TYR A 61 20.55 -3.36 -14.89
C TYR A 61 19.93 -2.56 -16.05
N CYS A 62 18.99 -1.66 -15.76
CA CYS A 62 18.26 -0.85 -16.73
C CYS A 62 18.16 0.62 -16.30
N PRO A 63 19.23 1.43 -16.49
CA PRO A 63 19.23 2.82 -16.09
C PRO A 63 18.20 3.65 -16.87
N GLY A 64 17.40 4.45 -16.17
CA GLY A 64 16.38 5.33 -16.74
C GLY A 64 15.10 4.64 -17.21
N CYS A 65 14.87 3.38 -16.80
CA CYS A 65 13.69 2.62 -17.22
C CYS A 65 12.36 3.12 -16.61
N GLY A 66 12.42 4.11 -15.72
CA GLY A 66 11.26 4.70 -15.06
C GLY A 66 10.71 3.86 -13.90
N SER A 67 11.47 2.86 -13.44
CA SER A 67 11.09 2.05 -12.28
C SER A 67 11.38 2.74 -10.94
N SER A 68 12.34 3.66 -10.91
CA SER A 68 12.78 4.38 -9.71
C SER A 68 12.26 5.82 -9.65
N PRO A 69 11.79 6.31 -8.47
CA PRO A 69 11.51 5.52 -7.27
C PRO A 69 10.25 4.66 -7.46
N PRO A 70 10.20 3.43 -6.88
CA PRO A 70 8.95 2.67 -6.87
C PRO A 70 7.86 3.50 -6.19
N GLN A 71 6.58 3.34 -6.55
CA GLN A 71 5.47 4.10 -5.96
C GLN A 71 4.66 3.27 -4.94
N GLY A 72 4.90 1.97 -4.91
CA GLY A 72 4.11 1.01 -4.17
C GLY A 72 4.23 -0.38 -4.76
N TRP A 73 3.49 -1.32 -4.18
CA TRP A 73 3.51 -2.72 -4.55
C TRP A 73 2.15 -3.37 -4.29
N ILE A 74 1.93 -4.51 -4.93
CA ILE A 74 0.68 -5.27 -4.84
C ILE A 74 1.04 -6.74 -4.71
N VAL A 75 0.50 -7.41 -3.70
CA VAL A 75 0.56 -8.87 -3.55
C VAL A 75 -0.83 -9.44 -3.75
N ARG A 76 -1.02 -10.18 -4.84
CA ARG A 76 -2.28 -10.84 -5.17
C ARG A 76 -2.25 -12.31 -4.74
N GLY A 77 -3.00 -12.63 -3.69
CA GLY A 77 -3.28 -14.01 -3.29
C GLY A 77 -4.50 -14.58 -4.02
N PRO A 78 -4.86 -15.85 -3.75
CA PRO A 78 -6.04 -16.48 -4.35
C PRO A 78 -7.36 -15.75 -4.01
N ALA A 79 -7.57 -15.43 -2.73
CA ALA A 79 -8.83 -14.82 -2.25
C ALA A 79 -8.72 -13.32 -1.96
N MET A 80 -7.54 -12.84 -1.58
CA MET A 80 -7.33 -11.47 -1.12
C MET A 80 -6.10 -10.85 -1.81
N THR A 81 -6.15 -9.54 -2.01
CA THR A 81 -5.01 -8.74 -2.48
C THR A 81 -4.63 -7.71 -1.43
N VAL A 82 -3.33 -7.56 -1.20
CA VAL A 82 -2.75 -6.44 -0.45
C VAL A 82 -2.26 -5.40 -1.46
N CYS A 83 -2.69 -4.15 -1.30
CA CYS A 83 -2.18 -3.03 -2.08
C CYS A 83 -1.58 -2.01 -1.12
N ASN A 84 -0.34 -1.60 -1.39
CA ASN A 84 0.35 -0.56 -0.65
C ASN A 84 0.91 0.47 -1.63
N ILE A 85 0.52 1.73 -1.48
CA ILE A 85 1.04 2.86 -2.25
C ILE A 85 1.41 3.96 -1.26
N ALA A 86 2.63 4.47 -1.37
CA ALA A 86 3.26 5.25 -0.30
C ALA A 86 3.14 4.51 1.05
N ASN A 87 2.68 5.22 2.08
CA ASN A 87 2.47 4.71 3.42
C ASN A 87 1.00 4.32 3.71
N VAL A 88 0.20 4.08 2.66
CA VAL A 88 -1.20 3.67 2.75
C VAL A 88 -1.34 2.23 2.27
N PHE A 89 -1.98 1.38 3.07
CA PHE A 89 -2.30 0.02 2.70
C PHE A 89 -3.80 -0.23 2.65
N CYS A 90 -4.22 -1.21 1.86
CA CYS A 90 -5.55 -1.81 1.95
C CYS A 90 -5.54 -3.31 1.62
N PHE A 91 -6.43 -4.03 2.27
CA PHE A 91 -6.77 -5.43 2.03
C PHE A 91 -8.08 -5.49 1.27
N ILE A 92 -8.10 -6.20 0.14
CA ILE A 92 -9.29 -6.30 -0.70
C ILE A 92 -9.64 -7.75 -0.97
N ASP A 93 -10.93 -8.05 -0.94
CA ASP A 93 -11.52 -9.31 -1.39
C ASP A 93 -11.53 -9.33 -2.93
N ASN A 94 -10.89 -10.33 -3.53
CA ASN A 94 -10.68 -10.38 -4.98
C ASN A 94 -11.99 -10.55 -5.77
N GLU A 95 -13.05 -11.09 -5.16
CA GLU A 95 -14.34 -11.30 -5.83
C GLU A 95 -15.22 -10.05 -5.75
N LYS A 96 -15.05 -9.25 -4.69
CA LYS A 96 -15.94 -8.11 -4.39
C LYS A 96 -15.33 -6.75 -4.72
N ALA A 97 -14.01 -6.65 -4.82
CA ALA A 97 -13.30 -5.41 -5.06
C ALA A 97 -12.74 -5.32 -6.49
N SER A 98 -12.74 -4.10 -7.03
CA SER A 98 -11.98 -3.78 -8.23
C SER A 98 -10.59 -3.26 -7.84
N LEU A 99 -9.55 -4.08 -8.05
CA LEU A 99 -8.16 -3.67 -7.85
C LEU A 99 -7.81 -2.40 -8.63
N ASN A 100 -8.30 -2.30 -9.88
CA ASN A 100 -8.05 -1.13 -10.72
C ASN A 100 -8.67 0.14 -10.14
N ALA A 101 -9.89 0.07 -9.58
CA ALA A 101 -10.52 1.22 -8.94
C ALA A 101 -9.76 1.66 -7.69
N VAL A 102 -9.30 0.70 -6.88
CA VAL A 102 -8.52 0.94 -5.66
C VAL A 102 -7.20 1.64 -6.00
N VAL A 103 -6.43 1.07 -6.95
CA VAL A 103 -5.16 1.65 -7.40
C VAL A 103 -5.38 3.04 -8.01
N ALA A 104 -6.44 3.24 -8.80
CA ALA A 104 -6.75 4.54 -9.37
C ALA A 104 -7.02 5.60 -8.29
N LEU A 105 -7.78 5.25 -7.23
CA LEU A 105 -8.02 6.16 -6.11
C LEU A 105 -6.72 6.49 -5.38
N MET A 106 -5.93 5.47 -5.03
CA MET A 106 -4.66 5.65 -4.32
C MET A 106 -3.70 6.52 -5.12
N ARG A 107 -3.50 6.25 -6.41
CA ARG A 107 -2.66 7.07 -7.29
C ARG A 107 -3.16 8.52 -7.36
N LYS A 108 -4.46 8.74 -7.49
CA LYS A 108 -5.03 10.10 -7.52
C LYS A 108 -4.78 10.84 -6.21
N ARG A 109 -4.91 10.16 -5.08
CA ARG A 109 -4.86 10.77 -3.74
C ARG A 109 -3.46 10.90 -3.16
N LEU A 110 -2.53 10.08 -3.63
CA LEU A 110 -1.15 9.99 -3.16
C LEU A 110 -0.13 10.46 -4.19
N ALA A 111 -0.58 11.04 -5.33
CA ALA A 111 0.29 11.56 -6.38
C ALA A 111 1.32 12.59 -5.88
N GLY A 112 1.03 13.30 -4.79
CA GLY A 112 1.94 14.27 -4.16
C GLY A 112 2.57 13.78 -2.86
N ALA A 113 2.48 12.48 -2.54
CA ALA A 113 3.16 11.94 -1.37
C ALA A 113 4.67 12.11 -1.51
N SER A 114 5.36 12.46 -0.41
CA SER A 114 6.82 12.53 -0.42
C SER A 114 7.40 11.18 -0.81
N HIS A 115 8.45 11.17 -1.64
CA HIS A 115 9.21 9.96 -1.93
C HIS A 115 9.84 9.33 -0.68
N ASP A 116 9.94 10.06 0.43
CA ASP A 116 10.37 9.50 1.73
C ASP A 116 9.32 8.60 2.40
N LEU A 117 8.06 8.69 1.97
CA LEU A 117 6.93 7.87 2.44
C LEU A 117 6.64 6.70 1.50
N VAL A 118 7.30 6.69 0.37
CA VAL A 118 7.17 5.72 -0.69
C VAL A 118 8.27 4.71 -0.55
#